data_AF-A0A1F8LQ72-F1
#
_entry.id   AF-A0A1F8LQ72-F1
#
_cell.length_a   1.000
_cell.length_b   1.000
_cell.length_c   1.000
_cell.angle_alpha   90.00
_cell.angle_beta   90.00
_cell.angle_gamma   90.00
#
_symmetry.space_group_name_H-M   'P 1'
#
loop_
_entity.id
_entity.type
_entity.pdbx_description
1 polymer ?
#
loop_
_entity_poly.entity_id
_entity_poly.type
_entity_poly.pdbx_seq_one_letter_code
_entity_poly.pdbx_strand_id
1 'polypeptide(L)'
;MASEKISVLNPQGKAPPIHLVPMASRLETLEGKTIYIVDMNFPRTHQFFEEMQKLLSARYPNTTFELRVKTGTYFNNDPNLWAEIKEKGHGVIMGIGQLDTCAPSVIIFCSILETMGLPTAPVVTEAFPDLIRKFAYKKGIPGIRFTWVPYPFANRSLEVHRRY
;
A
#
# COMPACT_ATOMS: atom_id res chain seq x y z
N MET A 1 5.12 -1.11 -58.64
CA MET A 1 4.35 -0.70 -57.44
C MET A 1 5.33 0.01 -56.51
N ALA A 2 5.07 1.27 -56.13
CA ALA A 2 5.96 1.99 -55.22
C ALA A 2 5.78 1.46 -53.80
N SER A 3 6.87 1.13 -53.13
CA SER A 3 6.86 0.69 -51.72
C SER A 3 6.36 1.82 -50.83
N GLU A 4 5.30 1.59 -50.06
CA GLU A 4 4.87 2.52 -49.01
C GLU A 4 5.97 2.67 -47.96
N LYS A 5 6.23 3.92 -47.55
CA LYS A 5 7.15 4.21 -46.44
C LYS A 5 6.41 3.95 -45.14
N ILE A 6 6.94 3.04 -44.32
CA ILE A 6 6.51 2.85 -42.93
C ILE A 6 7.39 3.68 -41.98
N SER A 7 6.76 4.34 -41.02
CA SER A 7 7.46 5.02 -39.92
C SER A 7 7.56 4.06 -38.73
N VAL A 8 8.77 3.84 -38.24
CA VAL A 8 9.04 3.00 -37.05
C VAL A 8 9.51 3.90 -35.92
N LEU A 9 8.89 3.77 -34.74
CA LEU A 9 9.31 4.49 -33.54
C LEU A 9 10.40 3.70 -32.82
N ASN A 10 11.35 4.41 -32.20
CA ASN A 10 12.28 3.79 -31.26
C ASN A 10 11.49 3.37 -30.00
N PRO A 11 11.43 2.07 -29.64
CA PRO A 11 10.71 1.61 -28.46
C PRO A 11 11.37 2.04 -27.14
N GLN A 12 12.60 2.56 -27.18
CA GLN A 12 13.34 2.99 -26.00
C GLN A 12 12.85 4.37 -25.53
N GLY A 13 12.01 4.37 -24.49
CA GLY A 13 11.67 5.58 -23.75
C GLY A 13 12.85 6.11 -22.93
N LYS A 14 12.91 7.43 -22.74
CA LYS A 14 13.77 8.05 -21.72
C LYS A 14 12.96 8.17 -20.43
N ALA A 15 13.40 7.49 -19.37
CA ALA A 15 12.75 7.61 -18.08
C ALA A 15 12.90 9.05 -17.56
N PRO A 16 11.84 9.66 -17.01
CA PRO A 16 11.95 10.97 -16.37
C PRO A 16 12.88 10.88 -15.14
N PRO A 17 13.49 12.00 -14.73
CA PRO A 17 14.25 12.04 -13.49
C PRO A 17 13.36 11.64 -12.31
N ILE A 18 13.93 10.88 -11.38
CA ILE A 18 13.26 10.49 -10.14
C ILE A 18 13.63 11.53 -9.08
N HIS A 19 12.62 12.17 -8.52
CA HIS A 19 12.78 13.11 -7.42
C HIS A 19 12.56 12.38 -6.10
N LEU A 20 13.48 12.57 -5.15
CA LEU A 20 13.29 12.06 -3.80
C LEU A 20 12.17 12.83 -3.11
N VAL A 21 11.27 12.08 -2.49
CA VAL A 21 10.14 12.59 -1.73
C VAL A 21 10.46 12.37 -0.24
N PRO A 22 10.49 13.43 0.57
CA PRO A 22 10.58 13.29 2.02
C PRO A 22 9.42 12.44 2.53
N MET A 23 9.74 11.35 3.23
CA MET A 23 8.72 10.53 3.88
C MET A 23 8.22 11.21 5.15
N ALA A 24 6.99 10.91 5.54
CA ALA A 24 6.40 11.42 6.76
C ALA A 24 7.19 10.94 8.00
N SER A 25 7.31 11.82 8.99
CA SER A 25 7.90 11.47 10.28
C SER A 25 7.18 10.25 10.87
N ARG A 26 7.95 9.26 11.30
CA ARG A 26 7.38 8.07 11.92
C ARG A 26 6.90 8.40 13.33
N LEU A 27 5.83 7.75 13.74
CA LEU A 27 5.32 7.87 15.10
C LEU A 27 6.34 7.24 16.07
N GLU A 28 6.64 7.95 17.17
CA GLU A 28 7.46 7.43 18.26
C GLU A 28 6.67 6.49 19.17
N THR A 29 5.35 6.69 19.27
CA THR A 29 4.42 5.88 20.05
C THR A 29 3.06 5.76 19.35
N LEU A 30 2.33 4.69 19.65
CA LEU A 30 0.95 4.47 19.21
C LEU A 30 -0.09 4.94 20.25
N GLU A 31 0.33 5.29 21.47
CA GLU A 31 -0.59 5.68 22.54
C GLU A 31 -1.39 6.95 22.18
N GLY A 32 -2.71 6.89 22.36
CA GLY A 32 -3.65 7.96 22.03
C GLY A 32 -3.77 8.24 20.53
N LYS A 33 -3.20 7.39 19.66
CA LYS A 33 -3.21 7.59 18.20
C LYS A 33 -4.37 6.84 17.54
N THR A 34 -4.81 7.40 16.43
CA THR A 34 -5.74 6.75 15.50
C THR A 34 -4.97 6.23 14.30
N ILE A 35 -4.94 4.91 14.12
CA ILE A 35 -4.28 4.24 13.00
C ILE A 35 -5.34 3.67 12.08
N TYR A 36 -5.28 4.04 10.80
CA TYR A 36 -6.20 3.51 9.80
C TYR A 36 -5.64 2.21 9.23
N ILE A 37 -6.48 1.19 9.15
CA ILE A 37 -6.24 -0.03 8.42
C ILE A 37 -7.05 0.08 7.12
N VAL A 38 -6.36 0.21 5.99
CA VAL A 38 -6.99 0.36 4.68
C VAL A 38 -6.91 -0.97 3.94
N ASP A 39 -8.07 -1.61 3.82
CA ASP A 39 -8.30 -2.75 2.94
C ASP A 39 -8.50 -2.24 1.50
N MET A 40 -7.64 -2.69 0.61
CA MET A 40 -7.66 -2.40 -0.82
C MET A 40 -8.79 -3.12 -1.58
N ASN A 41 -9.69 -3.79 -0.86
CA ASN A 41 -10.88 -4.47 -1.36
C ASN A 41 -10.53 -5.65 -2.29
N PHE A 42 -9.51 -6.43 -1.94
CA PHE A 42 -9.17 -7.63 -2.70
C PHE A 42 -10.09 -8.80 -2.32
N PRO A 43 -10.54 -9.60 -3.29
CA PRO A 43 -11.40 -10.75 -3.02
C PRO A 43 -10.78 -11.68 -1.98
N ARG A 44 -11.59 -12.08 -0.99
CA ARG A 44 -11.21 -13.00 0.10
C ARG A 44 -10.03 -12.53 0.96
N THR A 45 -9.90 -11.20 1.15
CA THR A 45 -8.87 -10.63 2.05
C THR A 45 -9.46 -9.83 3.21
N HIS A 46 -10.73 -9.41 3.14
CA HIS A 46 -11.36 -8.55 4.16
C HIS A 46 -11.31 -9.12 5.58
N GLN A 47 -11.64 -10.42 5.74
CA GLN A 47 -11.64 -11.09 7.05
C GLN A 47 -10.29 -11.02 7.76
N PHE A 48 -9.18 -10.96 7.01
CA PHE A 48 -7.87 -10.79 7.61
C PHE A 48 -7.72 -9.40 8.25
N PHE A 49 -8.21 -8.35 7.60
CA PHE A 49 -8.13 -7.00 8.15
C PHE A 49 -9.05 -6.80 9.36
N GLU A 50 -10.22 -7.47 9.38
CA GLU A 50 -11.07 -7.52 10.58
C GLU A 50 -10.35 -8.19 11.75
N GLU A 51 -9.69 -9.33 11.52
CA GLU A 51 -8.93 -10.02 12.57
C GLU A 51 -7.69 -9.24 13.00
N MET A 52 -7.01 -8.56 12.07
CA MET A 52 -5.90 -7.65 12.38
C MET A 52 -6.37 -6.50 13.27
N GLN A 53 -7.50 -5.87 12.93
CA GLN A 53 -8.08 -4.81 13.75
C GLN A 53 -8.37 -5.30 15.16
N LYS A 54 -9.03 -6.46 15.31
CA LYS A 54 -9.31 -7.05 16.62
C LYS A 54 -8.04 -7.32 17.42
N LEU A 55 -7.03 -7.91 16.79
CA LEU A 55 -5.77 -8.26 17.44
C LEU A 55 -4.97 -7.02 17.87
N LEU A 56 -4.89 -6.01 17.00
CA LEU A 56 -4.17 -4.78 17.30
C LEU A 56 -4.88 -3.97 18.39
N SER A 57 -6.21 -3.87 18.35
CA SER A 57 -6.99 -3.21 19.41
C SER A 57 -6.85 -3.92 20.76
N ALA A 58 -6.78 -5.25 20.79
CA ALA A 58 -6.55 -6.00 22.02
C ALA A 58 -5.12 -5.80 22.57
N ARG A 59 -4.13 -5.69 21.68
CA ARG A 59 -2.72 -5.53 22.05
C ARG A 59 -2.35 -4.10 22.45
N TYR A 60 -3.00 -3.12 21.84
CA TYR A 60 -2.76 -1.69 22.06
C TYR A 60 -4.09 -1.01 22.45
N PRO A 61 -4.56 -1.20 23.69
CA PRO A 61 -5.88 -0.71 24.13
C PRO A 61 -5.99 0.82 24.14
N ASN A 62 -4.86 1.54 24.20
CA ASN A 62 -4.79 3.00 24.15
C ASN A 62 -4.68 3.54 22.71
N THR A 63 -4.80 2.71 21.69
CA THR A 63 -4.70 3.07 20.28
C THR A 63 -5.99 2.73 19.57
N THR A 64 -6.53 3.66 18.79
CA THR A 64 -7.74 3.44 18.00
C THR A 64 -7.36 2.90 16.63
N PHE A 65 -7.90 1.74 16.24
CA PHE A 65 -7.71 1.17 14.91
C PHE A 65 -9.01 1.27 14.09
N GLU A 66 -8.98 2.04 13.01
CA GLU A 66 -10.12 2.25 12.12
C GLU A 66 -9.96 1.44 10.83
N LEU A 67 -10.79 0.41 10.64
CA LEU A 67 -10.84 -0.35 9.39
C LEU A 67 -11.68 0.41 8.35
N ARG A 68 -11.10 0.63 7.17
CA ARG A 68 -11.78 1.20 6.00
C ARG A 68 -11.51 0.34 4.77
N VAL A 69 -12.53 0.19 3.93
CA VAL A 69 -12.41 -0.44 2.63
C VAL A 69 -12.32 0.65 1.58
N LYS A 70 -11.26 0.62 0.78
CA LYS A 70 -11.06 1.57 -0.30
C LYS A 70 -12.13 1.41 -1.38
N THR A 71 -12.67 2.51 -1.88
CA THR A 71 -13.64 2.50 -2.97
C THR A 71 -12.98 2.35 -4.34
N GLY A 72 -13.72 1.79 -5.30
CA GLY A 72 -13.23 1.56 -6.66
C GLY A 72 -12.20 0.44 -6.76
N THR A 73 -11.53 0.36 -7.92
CA THR A 73 -10.49 -0.65 -8.17
C THR A 73 -9.14 -0.23 -7.59
N TYR A 74 -8.15 -1.12 -7.65
CA TYR A 74 -6.77 -0.81 -7.29
C TYR A 74 -6.09 0.19 -8.24
N PHE A 75 -6.71 0.53 -9.38
CA PHE A 75 -6.25 1.62 -10.25
C PHE A 75 -6.83 2.99 -9.87
N ASN A 76 -8.00 3.00 -9.22
CA ASN A 76 -8.69 4.24 -8.91
C ASN A 76 -8.11 4.86 -7.64
N ASN A 77 -7.89 6.17 -7.64
CA ASN A 77 -7.55 6.89 -6.42
C ASN A 77 -8.79 7.02 -5.51
N ASP A 78 -8.60 7.18 -4.20
CA ASP A 78 -9.68 7.43 -3.24
C ASP A 78 -9.43 8.72 -2.44
N PRO A 79 -9.58 9.90 -3.07
CA PRO A 79 -9.24 11.18 -2.45
C PRO A 79 -10.08 11.49 -1.21
N ASN A 80 -11.31 11.00 -1.16
CA ASN A 80 -12.20 11.21 -0.01
C ASN A 80 -11.67 10.44 1.22
N LEU A 81 -11.28 9.17 1.04
CA LEU A 81 -10.66 8.40 2.10
C LEU A 81 -9.32 9.01 2.55
N TRP A 82 -8.48 9.48 1.62
CA TRP A 82 -7.22 10.13 1.98
C TRP A 82 -7.43 11.42 2.77
N ALA A 83 -8.46 12.20 2.45
CA ALA A 83 -8.83 13.40 3.20
C ALA A 83 -9.31 13.05 4.62
N GLU A 84 -10.18 12.04 4.77
CA GLU A 84 -10.63 11.53 6.08
C GLU A 84 -9.42 11.11 6.94
N ILE A 85 -8.50 10.33 6.38
CA ILE A 85 -7.32 9.85 7.09
C ILE A 85 -6.40 11.01 7.46
N LYS A 86 -6.25 12.02 6.61
CA LYS A 86 -5.44 13.21 6.93
C LYS A 86 -6.03 14.03 8.07
N GLU A 87 -7.36 14.09 8.16
CA GLU A 87 -8.05 14.85 9.20
C GLU A 87 -8.02 14.11 10.54
N LYS A 88 -8.24 12.78 10.54
CA LYS A 88 -8.52 12.00 11.76
C LYS A 88 -7.43 11.01 12.14
N GLY A 89 -6.57 10.65 11.20
CA GLY A 89 -5.56 9.61 11.32
C GLY A 89 -4.17 10.14 11.64
N HIS A 90 -3.36 9.29 12.26
CA HIS A 90 -1.97 9.56 12.59
C HIS A 90 -0.99 8.63 11.86
N GLY A 91 -1.50 7.55 11.26
CA GLY A 91 -0.73 6.59 10.49
C GLY A 91 -1.63 5.61 9.78
N VAL A 92 -1.08 4.89 8.80
CA VAL A 92 -1.85 4.00 7.92
C VAL A 92 -1.15 2.66 7.75
N ILE A 93 -1.88 1.58 8.00
CA ILE A 93 -1.55 0.24 7.54
C ILE A 93 -2.36 0.01 6.26
N MET A 94 -1.71 -0.30 5.14
CA MET A 94 -2.40 -0.44 3.86
C MET A 94 -2.09 -1.76 3.21
N GLY A 95 -3.13 -2.50 2.82
CA GLY A 95 -2.93 -3.79 2.17
C GLY A 95 -4.19 -4.38 1.56
N ILE A 96 -4.12 -5.56 0.96
CA ILE A 96 -2.88 -6.31 0.74
C ILE A 96 -2.40 -6.17 -0.71
N GLY A 97 -1.10 -5.98 -0.88
CA GLY A 97 -0.44 -6.12 -2.17
C GLY A 97 -0.01 -7.56 -2.43
N GLN A 98 -0.83 -8.38 -3.09
CA GLN A 98 -0.58 -9.82 -3.25
C GLN A 98 -0.25 -10.31 -4.67
N LEU A 99 -0.52 -9.51 -5.69
CA LEU A 99 -0.26 -9.83 -7.09
C LEU A 99 0.63 -8.75 -7.71
N ASP A 100 1.25 -9.07 -8.83
CA ASP A 100 2.17 -8.23 -9.60
C ASP A 100 1.61 -6.83 -9.91
N THR A 101 0.31 -6.72 -10.22
CA THR A 101 -0.32 -5.44 -10.58
C THR A 101 -0.82 -4.67 -9.35
N CYS A 102 -1.36 -5.37 -8.35
CA CYS A 102 -1.95 -4.70 -7.19
C CYS A 102 -0.97 -4.32 -6.09
N ALA A 103 0.13 -5.07 -5.95
CA ALA A 103 1.15 -4.74 -4.97
C ALA A 103 1.81 -3.37 -5.26
N PRO A 104 2.11 -3.01 -6.53
CA PRO A 104 2.47 -1.64 -6.89
C PRO A 104 1.43 -0.58 -6.49
N SER A 105 0.13 -0.85 -6.66
CA SER A 105 -0.92 0.11 -6.27
C SER A 105 -0.87 0.48 -4.79
N VAL A 106 -0.60 -0.49 -3.90
CA VAL A 106 -0.40 -0.22 -2.47
C VAL A 106 0.74 0.78 -2.27
N ILE A 107 1.86 0.62 -3.00
CA ILE A 107 3.00 1.54 -2.88
C ILE A 107 2.68 2.93 -3.43
N ILE A 108 1.91 2.99 -4.51
CA ILE A 108 1.47 4.27 -5.09
C ILE A 108 0.62 5.03 -4.08
N PHE A 109 -0.39 4.40 -3.47
CA PHE A 109 -1.24 5.09 -2.49
C PHE A 109 -0.49 5.40 -1.19
N CYS A 110 0.42 4.53 -0.75
CA CYS A 110 1.29 4.84 0.37
C CYS A 110 2.15 6.08 0.06
N SER A 111 2.71 6.19 -1.15
CA SER A 111 3.48 7.38 -1.54
C SER A 111 2.66 8.67 -1.49
N ILE A 112 1.38 8.63 -1.85
CA ILE A 112 0.48 9.78 -1.75
C ILE A 112 0.29 10.17 -0.28
N LEU A 113 -0.02 9.23 0.59
CA LEU A 113 -0.22 9.50 2.01
C LEU A 113 1.06 10.01 2.70
N GLU A 114 2.22 9.45 2.35
CA GLU A 114 3.52 9.92 2.83
C GLU A 114 3.77 11.38 2.44
N THR A 115 3.45 11.76 1.20
CA THR A 115 3.54 13.17 0.75
C THR A 115 2.56 14.09 1.49
N MET A 116 1.48 13.53 2.03
CA MET A 116 0.49 14.25 2.83
C MET A 116 0.91 14.35 4.31
N GLY A 117 2.06 13.82 4.68
CA GLY A 117 2.58 13.82 6.05
C GLY A 117 2.09 12.66 6.92
N LEU A 118 1.49 11.63 6.33
CA LEU A 118 0.99 10.46 7.04
C LEU A 118 1.96 9.28 6.90
N PRO A 119 2.53 8.75 7.99
CA PRO A 119 3.41 7.60 7.93
C PRO A 119 2.63 6.33 7.56
N THR A 120 3.18 5.55 6.64
CA THR A 120 2.54 4.35 6.10
C THR A 120 3.33 3.07 6.38
N ALA A 121 2.59 1.97 6.56
CA ALA A 121 3.07 0.61 6.69
C ALA A 121 2.38 -0.28 5.63
N PRO A 122 2.92 -0.35 4.40
CA PRO A 122 2.40 -1.21 3.35
C PRO A 122 2.53 -2.69 3.72
N VAL A 123 1.43 -3.44 3.61
CA VAL A 123 1.35 -4.89 3.77
C VAL A 123 1.36 -5.54 2.38
N VAL A 124 2.46 -6.21 2.05
CA VAL A 124 2.73 -6.75 0.72
C VAL A 124 3.29 -8.16 0.81
N THR A 125 3.00 -8.99 -0.19
CA THR A 125 3.48 -10.38 -0.19
C THR A 125 4.95 -10.49 -0.58
N GLU A 126 5.62 -11.52 -0.07
CA GLU A 126 7.02 -11.86 -0.38
C GLU A 126 7.25 -12.37 -1.81
N ALA A 127 6.20 -12.48 -2.64
CA ALA A 127 6.32 -12.97 -4.02
C ALA A 127 7.08 -12.01 -4.96
N PHE A 128 7.05 -10.70 -4.69
CA PHE A 128 7.55 -9.68 -5.62
C PHE A 128 8.43 -8.59 -4.96
N PRO A 129 9.45 -8.95 -4.16
CA PRO A 129 10.20 -7.98 -3.36
C PRO A 129 10.91 -6.93 -4.21
N ASP A 130 11.56 -7.35 -5.30
CA ASP A 130 12.30 -6.45 -6.19
C ASP A 130 11.39 -5.53 -6.98
N LEU A 131 10.23 -6.04 -7.43
CA LEU A 131 9.23 -5.24 -8.13
C LEU A 131 8.77 -4.09 -7.24
N ILE A 132 8.42 -4.42 -5.99
CA ILE A 132 7.87 -3.47 -5.02
C ILE A 132 8.90 -2.43 -4.62
N ARG A 133 10.16 -2.84 -4.38
CA ARG A 133 11.27 -1.92 -4.12
C ARG A 133 11.52 -0.99 -5.31
N LYS A 134 11.47 -1.49 -6.55
CA LYS A 134 11.61 -0.67 -7.77
C LYS A 134 10.48 0.34 -7.92
N PHE A 135 9.25 -0.02 -7.56
CA PHE A 135 8.13 0.92 -7.56
C PHE A 135 8.31 2.02 -6.51
N ALA A 136 8.72 1.67 -5.29
CA ALA A 136 9.02 2.66 -4.25
C ALA A 136 10.15 3.61 -4.68
N TYR A 137 11.22 3.07 -5.27
CA TYR A 137 12.31 3.86 -5.85
C TYR A 137 11.80 4.82 -6.94
N LYS A 138 11.00 4.32 -7.90
CA LYS A 138 10.41 5.15 -8.97
C LYS A 138 9.44 6.22 -8.43
N LYS A 139 8.83 6.00 -7.27
CA LYS A 139 7.98 6.98 -6.58
C LYS A 139 8.75 7.94 -5.67
N GLY A 140 10.08 7.86 -5.64
CA GLY A 140 10.90 8.78 -4.85
C GLY A 140 10.93 8.47 -3.36
N ILE A 141 10.38 7.33 -2.92
CA ILE A 141 10.30 6.90 -1.51
C ILE A 141 11.08 5.60 -1.25
N PRO A 142 12.37 5.50 -1.62
CA PRO A 142 13.13 4.24 -1.52
C PRO A 142 13.29 3.73 -0.08
N GLY A 143 13.10 4.59 0.93
CA GLY A 143 13.20 4.23 2.34
C GLY A 143 11.89 3.72 2.98
N ILE A 144 10.81 3.55 2.20
CA ILE A 144 9.55 3.03 2.75
C ILE A 144 9.75 1.63 3.35
N ARG A 145 9.15 1.39 4.52
CA ARG A 145 9.28 0.13 5.25
C ARG A 145 8.11 -0.78 4.91
N PHE A 146 8.39 -1.95 4.37
CA PHE A 146 7.38 -2.94 4.01
C PHE A 146 7.11 -3.89 5.17
N THR A 147 5.85 -4.27 5.33
CA THR A 147 5.41 -5.40 6.15
C THR A 147 5.19 -6.58 5.19
N TRP A 148 6.12 -7.53 5.21
CA TRP A 148 6.07 -8.70 4.34
C TRP A 148 5.13 -9.76 4.91
N VAL A 149 4.31 -10.36 4.06
CA VAL A 149 3.46 -11.49 4.40
C VAL A 149 3.63 -12.64 3.42
N PRO A 150 3.40 -13.90 3.83
CA PRO A 150 3.57 -15.06 2.95
C PRO A 150 2.66 -15.03 1.72
N TYR A 151 3.13 -15.65 0.64
CA TYR A 151 2.37 -15.89 -0.60
C TYR A 151 2.04 -17.38 -0.77
N PRO A 152 0.87 -17.76 -1.33
CA PRO A 152 -0.29 -16.91 -1.61
C PRO A 152 -1.04 -16.55 -0.33
N PHE A 153 -1.51 -15.31 -0.28
CA PHE A 153 -2.22 -14.77 0.86
C PHE A 153 -3.73 -15.01 0.75
N ALA A 154 -4.35 -14.62 -0.35
CA ALA A 154 -5.77 -14.90 -0.55
C ALA A 154 -6.04 -16.41 -0.57
N ASN A 155 -7.26 -16.76 -0.16
CA ASN A 155 -7.73 -18.15 -0.14
C ASN A 155 -7.01 -19.05 0.89
N ARG A 156 -6.42 -18.45 1.94
CA ARG A 156 -5.93 -19.16 3.13
C ARG A 156 -6.93 -19.01 4.28
N SER A 157 -6.94 -19.97 5.19
CA SER A 157 -7.78 -19.88 6.38
C SER A 157 -7.22 -18.84 7.36
N LEU A 158 -8.09 -18.29 8.21
CA LEU A 158 -7.66 -17.40 9.29
C LEU A 158 -6.66 -18.08 10.24
N GLU A 159 -6.79 -19.38 10.45
CA GLU A 159 -5.85 -20.15 11.27
C GLU A 159 -4.43 -20.11 10.69
N VAL A 160 -4.30 -20.22 9.36
CA VAL A 160 -3.03 -20.09 8.67
C VAL A 160 -2.48 -18.67 8.84
N HIS A 161 -3.32 -17.64 8.67
CA HIS A 161 -2.91 -16.25 8.85
C HIS A 161 -2.47 -15.90 10.28
N ARG A 162 -3.07 -16.52 11.30
CA ARG A 162 -2.69 -16.31 12.72
C ARG A 162 -1.33 -16.90 13.09
N ARG A 163 -0.77 -17.78 12.25
CA ARG A 163 0.57 -18.37 12.46
C ARG A 163 1.69 -17.52 11.85
N TYR A 164 1.34 -16.53 11.02
CA TYR A 164 2.27 -15.57 10.42
C TYR A 164 2.59 -14.46 11.41
#